data_AF-A0A1Q7UTA7-F1
#
_entry.id   AF-A0A1Q7UTA7-F1
#
_cell.length_a   1.000
_cell.length_b   1.000
_cell.length_c   1.000
_cell.angle_alpha   90.00
_cell.angle_beta   90.00
_cell.angle_gamma   90.00
#
_symmetry.space_group_name_H-M   'P 1'
#
loop_
_entity.id
_entity.type
_entity.pdbx_description
1 polymer ?
#
loop_
_entity_poly.entity_id
_entity_poly.type
_entity_poly.pdbx_seq_one_letter_code
_entity_poly.pdbx_strand_id
1 'polypeptide(L)'
;MSQRQNGNSANADDSSIDELKRLLTEGVSFDQPAVSPVSPGSKKTDDEDKEVHHGGDTQGAIGLYAEAAQDMATAGLELSLGRHFACVDYCNQVAEKAAQAVSLLRFGRRSMYDHDLRALGATVGAPEEIQDEMARLSPFHPEAFYVDTPPEEADGVISAYQAESYIKSARQVLRWARGIVLGP
;
A
#
# COMPACT_ATOMS: atom_id res chain seq x y z
N MET A 1 45.23 -32.42 36.24
CA MET A 1 45.41 -32.00 34.84
C MET A 1 44.05 -32.05 34.18
N SER A 2 43.53 -30.92 33.68
CA SER A 2 42.33 -30.89 32.84
C SER A 2 42.53 -29.80 31.80
N GLN A 3 42.65 -30.21 30.53
CA GLN A 3 42.95 -29.35 29.39
C GLN A 3 41.73 -28.47 29.07
N ARG A 4 41.95 -27.15 28.96
CA ARG A 4 41.03 -26.20 28.33
C ARG A 4 41.15 -26.31 26.82
N GLN A 5 40.08 -26.66 26.12
CA GLN A 5 39.94 -26.41 24.69
C GLN A 5 39.46 -24.97 24.49
N ASN A 6 40.35 -24.11 23.97
CA ASN A 6 39.98 -22.82 23.40
C ASN A 6 39.41 -23.07 21.99
N GLY A 7 38.10 -22.95 21.83
CA GLY A 7 37.46 -22.85 20.53
C GLY A 7 37.54 -21.42 20.01
N ASN A 8 38.41 -21.20 19.02
CA ASN A 8 38.53 -19.97 18.24
C ASN A 8 37.24 -19.76 17.42
N SER A 9 36.30 -18.96 17.91
CA SER A 9 35.12 -18.51 17.17
C SER A 9 35.23 -17.01 16.93
N ALA A 10 36.03 -16.60 15.94
CA ALA A 10 36.24 -15.18 15.64
C ALA A 10 36.34 -14.87 14.13
N ASN A 11 35.97 -15.80 13.23
CA ASN A 11 36.19 -15.62 11.77
C ASN A 11 34.94 -15.84 10.90
N ALA A 12 33.73 -15.88 11.47
CA ALA A 12 32.51 -16.21 10.71
C ALA A 12 31.64 -14.99 10.32
N ASP A 13 32.01 -13.77 10.67
CA ASP A 13 31.10 -12.60 10.58
C ASP A 13 31.47 -11.59 9.49
N ASP A 14 32.74 -11.53 9.08
CA ASP A 14 33.24 -10.49 8.16
C ASP A 14 32.93 -10.81 6.69
N SER A 15 32.96 -12.10 6.30
CA SER A 15 32.68 -12.50 4.91
C SER A 15 31.22 -12.25 4.51
N SER A 16 30.29 -12.33 5.47
CA SER A 16 28.86 -12.10 5.21
C SER A 16 28.57 -10.63 4.94
N ILE A 17 29.32 -9.72 5.57
CA ILE A 17 29.14 -8.27 5.42
C ILE A 17 29.71 -7.81 4.08
N ASP A 18 30.85 -8.35 3.67
CA ASP A 18 31.45 -8.01 2.38
C ASP A 18 30.62 -8.57 1.21
N GLU A 19 30.01 -9.74 1.37
CA GLU A 19 29.06 -10.28 0.40
C GLU A 19 27.81 -9.39 0.24
N LEU A 20 27.25 -8.90 1.35
CA LEU A 20 26.13 -7.96 1.34
C LEU A 20 26.48 -6.63 0.65
N LYS A 21 27.66 -6.06 0.94
CA LYS A 21 28.14 -4.85 0.26
C LYS A 21 28.27 -5.08 -1.24
N ARG A 22 28.80 -6.23 -1.65
CA ARG A 22 28.92 -6.56 -3.08
C ARG A 22 27.56 -6.62 -3.76
N LEU A 23 26.58 -7.32 -3.16
CA LEU A 23 25.22 -7.43 -3.72
C LEU A 23 24.52 -6.07 -3.84
N LEU A 24 24.75 -5.15 -2.90
CA LEU A 24 24.21 -3.79 -2.94
C LEU A 24 24.87 -2.92 -4.01
N THR A 25 26.16 -3.10 -4.28
CA THR A 25 26.92 -2.25 -5.20
C THR A 25 26.80 -2.71 -6.65
N GLU A 26 26.78 -4.03 -6.86
CA GLU A 26 26.79 -4.64 -8.19
C GLU A 26 25.40 -5.06 -8.66
N GLY A 27 24.42 -5.09 -7.75
CA GLY A 27 23.07 -5.59 -8.02
C GLY A 27 23.00 -7.11 -8.08
N VAL A 28 21.78 -7.65 -8.03
CA VAL A 28 21.54 -9.10 -8.18
C VAL A 28 21.09 -9.38 -9.59
N SER A 29 21.96 -9.99 -10.41
CA SER A 29 21.57 -10.50 -11.73
C SER A 29 20.84 -11.83 -11.57
N PHE A 30 19.53 -11.82 -11.83
CA PHE A 30 18.78 -13.03 -12.07
C PHE A 30 18.79 -13.34 -13.56
N ASP A 31 19.53 -14.36 -13.98
CA ASP A 31 19.40 -14.96 -15.31
C ASP A 31 18.09 -15.73 -15.40
N GLN A 32 16.98 -15.00 -15.52
CA GLN A 32 15.73 -15.55 -16.02
C GLN A 32 15.54 -15.07 -17.46
N PRO A 33 15.33 -15.96 -18.44
CA PRO A 33 15.04 -15.54 -19.80
C PRO A 33 13.74 -14.74 -19.80
N ALA A 34 13.84 -13.45 -20.17
CA ALA A 34 12.71 -12.58 -20.37
C ALA A 34 11.82 -13.15 -21.47
N VAL A 35 10.65 -13.68 -21.11
CA VAL A 35 9.62 -14.05 -22.08
C VAL A 35 9.00 -12.75 -22.58
N SER A 36 9.39 -12.31 -23.77
CA SER A 36 8.77 -11.14 -24.40
C SER A 36 7.29 -11.43 -24.68
N PRO A 37 6.35 -10.57 -24.26
CA PRO A 37 4.97 -10.71 -24.69
C PRO A 37 4.87 -10.34 -26.18
N VAL A 38 4.37 -11.29 -26.97
CA VAL A 38 4.04 -11.11 -28.39
C VAL A 38 2.96 -10.02 -28.51
N SER A 39 3.28 -8.91 -29.16
CA SER A 39 2.29 -7.91 -29.57
C SER A 39 1.45 -8.46 -30.74
N PRO A 40 0.11 -8.53 -30.63
CA PRO A 40 -0.72 -8.78 -31.79
C PRO A 40 -0.80 -7.50 -32.64
N GLY A 41 -0.40 -7.63 -33.90
CA GLY A 41 -0.32 -6.54 -34.86
C GLY A 41 -1.62 -5.78 -35.08
N SER A 42 -1.48 -4.47 -35.25
CA SER A 42 -2.52 -3.54 -35.63
C SER A 42 -3.12 -3.91 -36.99
N LYS A 43 -4.30 -4.53 -36.99
CA LYS A 43 -5.21 -4.45 -38.14
C LYS A 43 -6.14 -3.25 -37.92
N LYS A 44 -5.93 -2.21 -38.73
CA LYS A 44 -6.94 -1.18 -38.96
C LYS A 44 -8.14 -1.85 -39.64
N THR A 45 -9.28 -1.84 -38.96
CA THR A 45 -10.58 -1.92 -39.61
C THR A 45 -11.36 -0.71 -39.12
N ASP A 46 -11.61 0.19 -40.06
CA ASP A 46 -12.57 1.28 -39.96
C ASP A 46 -13.97 0.72 -39.67
N ASP A 47 -14.80 1.60 -39.10
CA ASP A 47 -16.24 1.47 -38.86
C ASP A 47 -16.70 0.44 -37.83
N GLU A 48 -17.12 0.93 -36.67
CA GLU A 48 -18.53 0.88 -36.25
C GLU A 48 -18.64 1.56 -34.88
N ASP A 49 -19.64 2.43 -34.74
CA ASP A 49 -20.05 3.13 -33.53
C ASP A 49 -20.16 2.16 -32.34
N LYS A 50 -19.08 2.03 -31.56
CA LYS A 50 -19.12 1.34 -30.27
C LYS A 50 -19.66 2.32 -29.25
N GLU A 51 -20.93 2.14 -28.89
CA GLU A 51 -21.46 2.58 -27.61
C GLU A 51 -20.40 2.33 -26.54
N VAL A 52 -19.83 3.42 -26.00
CA VAL A 52 -18.89 3.33 -24.89
C VAL A 52 -19.69 2.80 -23.72
N HIS A 53 -19.60 1.51 -23.43
CA HIS A 53 -20.14 0.96 -22.20
C HIS A 53 -19.57 1.79 -21.04
N HIS A 54 -20.41 2.66 -20.46
CA HIS A 54 -20.14 3.35 -19.21
C HIS A 54 -20.24 2.35 -18.03
N GLY A 55 -19.59 1.19 -18.19
CA GLY A 55 -19.53 0.14 -17.19
C GLY A 55 -18.28 0.32 -16.33
N GLY A 56 -18.44 0.16 -15.02
CA GLY A 56 -17.31 0.09 -14.11
C GLY A 56 -16.35 -1.05 -14.41
N ASP A 57 -15.11 -0.92 -13.96
CA ASP A 57 -14.11 -1.99 -14.00
C ASP A 57 -14.25 -2.85 -12.74
N THR A 58 -15.16 -3.82 -12.79
CA THR A 58 -15.43 -4.71 -11.65
C THR A 58 -14.20 -5.55 -11.27
N GLN A 59 -13.44 -6.05 -12.25
CA GLN A 59 -12.26 -6.88 -11.97
C GLN A 59 -11.16 -6.04 -11.32
N GLY A 60 -10.88 -4.85 -11.86
CA GLY A 60 -9.94 -3.91 -11.28
C GLY A 60 -10.36 -3.44 -9.90
N ALA A 61 -11.66 -3.19 -9.68
CA ALA A 61 -12.19 -2.83 -8.37
C ALA A 61 -11.98 -3.94 -7.33
N ILE A 62 -12.27 -5.20 -7.67
CA ILE A 62 -12.04 -6.33 -6.76
C ILE A 62 -10.55 -6.51 -6.47
N GLY A 63 -9.69 -6.41 -7.49
CA GLY A 63 -8.24 -6.51 -7.33
C GLY A 63 -7.70 -5.43 -6.41
N LEU A 64 -8.08 -4.17 -6.63
CA LEU A 64 -7.63 -3.05 -5.82
C LEU A 64 -8.19 -3.08 -4.39
N TYR A 65 -9.43 -3.54 -4.21
CA TYR A 65 -9.97 -3.77 -2.88
C TYR A 65 -9.21 -4.89 -2.14
N ALA A 66 -8.78 -5.94 -2.84
CA ALA A 66 -7.95 -6.99 -2.25
C ALA A 66 -6.58 -6.46 -1.79
N GLU A 67 -5.95 -5.58 -2.58
CA GLU A 67 -4.74 -4.86 -2.16
C GLU A 67 -5.00 -4.02 -0.89
N ALA A 68 -6.10 -3.25 -0.84
CA ALA A 68 -6.48 -2.50 0.35
C ALA A 68 -6.69 -3.40 1.58
N ALA A 69 -7.26 -4.59 1.40
CA ALA A 69 -7.42 -5.56 2.48
C ALA A 69 -6.08 -6.15 2.96
N GLN A 70 -5.12 -6.34 2.05
CA GLN A 70 -3.76 -6.75 2.39
C GLN A 70 -3.04 -5.65 3.18
N ASP A 71 -3.12 -4.40 2.74
CA ASP A 71 -2.54 -3.26 3.47
C ASP A 71 -3.10 -3.13 4.88
N MET A 72 -4.41 -3.41 5.07
CA MET A 72 -5.04 -3.41 6.39
C MET A 72 -4.47 -4.51 7.30
N ALA A 73 -4.13 -5.67 6.75
CA ALA A 73 -3.46 -6.73 7.50
C ALA A 73 -2.03 -6.30 7.88
N THR A 74 -1.30 -5.68 6.94
CA THR A 74 0.03 -5.13 7.18
C THR A 74 0.02 -4.06 8.26
N ALA A 75 -0.95 -3.13 8.23
CA ALA A 75 -1.09 -2.09 9.26
C ALA A 75 -1.21 -2.69 10.68
N GLY A 76 -1.96 -3.78 10.83
CA GLY A 76 -2.06 -4.49 12.11
C GLY A 76 -0.77 -5.18 12.55
N LEU A 77 0.03 -5.68 11.60
CA LEU A 77 1.34 -6.25 11.87
C LEU A 77 2.32 -5.17 12.35
N GLU A 78 2.38 -4.03 11.63
CA GLU A 78 3.27 -2.92 11.99
C GLU A 78 2.95 -2.35 13.37
N LEU A 79 1.66 -2.24 13.72
CA LEU A 79 1.25 -1.89 15.09
C LEU A 79 1.82 -2.88 16.13
N SER A 80 1.73 -4.18 15.85
CA SER A 80 2.20 -5.23 16.76
C SER A 80 3.73 -5.23 16.92
N LEU A 81 4.45 -4.72 15.92
CA LEU A 81 5.90 -4.55 15.94
C LEU A 81 6.35 -3.21 16.56
N GLY A 82 5.41 -2.35 16.97
CA GLY A 82 5.72 -1.03 17.52
C GLY A 82 6.15 0.01 16.47
N ARG A 83 5.94 -0.29 15.18
CA ARG A 83 6.23 0.59 14.05
C ARG A 83 5.01 1.44 13.74
N HIS A 84 4.77 2.42 14.60
CA HIS A 84 3.52 3.18 14.60
C HIS A 84 3.35 4.07 13.38
N PHE A 85 4.42 4.65 12.84
CA PHE A 85 4.34 5.42 11.60
C PHE A 85 3.99 4.51 10.42
N ALA A 86 4.71 3.39 10.26
CA ALA A 86 4.40 2.42 9.20
C ALA A 86 2.94 1.93 9.30
N CYS A 87 2.44 1.69 10.51
CA CYS A 87 1.03 1.35 10.74
C CYS A 87 0.06 2.41 10.18
N VAL A 88 0.28 3.69 10.47
CA VAL A 88 -0.64 4.76 10.04
C VAL A 88 -0.48 5.15 8.57
N ASP A 89 0.71 4.98 7.98
CA ASP A 89 0.92 5.06 6.53
C ASP A 89 0.10 3.98 5.81
N TYR A 90 0.19 2.71 6.26
CA TYR A 90 -0.69 1.68 5.71
C TYR A 90 -2.17 1.99 5.93
N CYS A 91 -2.56 2.62 7.03
CA CYS A 91 -3.94 3.08 7.22
C CYS A 91 -4.36 4.12 6.16
N ASN A 92 -3.48 5.06 5.80
CA ASN A 92 -3.71 5.99 4.69
C ASN A 92 -3.86 5.25 3.36
N GLN A 93 -2.94 4.33 3.05
CA GLN A 93 -2.99 3.53 1.83
C GLN A 93 -4.25 2.66 1.72
N VAL A 94 -4.73 2.08 2.83
CA VAL A 94 -6.00 1.36 2.88
C VAL A 94 -7.16 2.25 2.44
N ALA A 95 -7.23 3.48 2.97
CA ALA A 95 -8.29 4.41 2.63
C ALA A 95 -8.22 4.86 1.17
N GLU A 96 -7.02 5.16 0.65
CA GLU A 96 -6.80 5.52 -0.75
C GLU A 96 -7.28 4.41 -1.68
N LYS A 97 -6.74 3.20 -1.52
CA LYS A 97 -7.03 2.06 -2.39
C LYS A 97 -8.48 1.62 -2.28
N ALA A 98 -9.08 1.67 -1.09
CA ALA A 98 -10.50 1.40 -0.90
C ALA A 98 -11.39 2.39 -1.68
N ALA A 99 -11.09 3.68 -1.64
CA ALA A 99 -11.82 4.68 -2.40
C ALA A 99 -11.58 4.56 -3.91
N GLN A 100 -10.34 4.31 -4.34
CA GLN A 100 -10.02 4.06 -5.75
C GLN A 100 -10.69 2.78 -6.29
N ALA A 101 -10.89 1.74 -5.46
CA ALA A 101 -11.64 0.55 -5.85
C ALA A 101 -13.11 0.89 -6.11
N VAL A 102 -13.72 1.72 -5.26
CA VAL A 102 -15.08 2.26 -5.50
C VAL A 102 -15.11 3.11 -6.78
N SER A 103 -14.07 3.91 -7.04
CA SER A 103 -13.94 4.70 -8.27
C SER A 103 -13.90 3.82 -9.52
N LEU A 104 -13.11 2.74 -9.50
CA LEU A 104 -13.06 1.76 -10.59
C LEU A 104 -14.42 1.14 -10.84
N LEU A 105 -15.12 0.71 -9.79
CA LEU A 105 -16.43 0.10 -9.91
C LEU A 105 -17.51 1.07 -10.42
N ARG A 106 -17.45 2.36 -10.05
CA ARG A 106 -18.47 3.34 -10.45
C ARG A 106 -18.19 3.99 -11.80
N PHE A 107 -16.92 4.20 -12.13
CA PHE A 107 -16.51 5.10 -13.21
C PHE A 107 -15.54 4.46 -14.21
N GLY A 108 -15.11 3.22 -13.99
CA GLY A 108 -14.20 2.48 -14.88
C GLY A 108 -12.76 2.99 -14.87
N ARG A 109 -12.39 3.86 -13.90
CA ARG A 109 -11.06 4.46 -13.77
C ARG A 109 -10.75 4.75 -12.31
N ARG A 110 -9.46 4.84 -11.96
CA ARG A 110 -9.05 5.35 -10.64
C ARG A 110 -9.23 6.87 -10.61
N SER A 111 -9.73 7.40 -9.50
CA SER A 111 -9.66 8.83 -9.23
C SER A 111 -8.21 9.20 -8.93
N MET A 112 -7.77 10.37 -9.38
CA MET A 112 -6.47 10.89 -8.96
C MET A 112 -6.48 11.14 -7.45
N TYR A 113 -5.35 10.84 -6.81
CA TYR A 113 -5.09 11.11 -5.42
C TYR A 113 -3.97 12.17 -5.35
N ASP A 114 -4.27 13.29 -4.72
CA ASP A 114 -3.40 14.45 -4.51
C ASP A 114 -2.98 14.59 -3.04
N HIS A 115 -2.92 13.45 -2.35
CA HIS A 115 -2.65 13.34 -0.92
C HIS A 115 -3.79 13.79 0.02
N ASP A 116 -4.95 14.24 -0.52
CA ASP A 116 -6.16 14.50 0.27
C ASP A 116 -7.20 13.37 0.15
N LEU A 117 -7.28 12.53 1.18
CA LEU A 117 -8.24 11.43 1.24
C LEU A 117 -9.68 11.93 1.40
N ARG A 118 -9.92 13.11 1.99
CA ARG A 118 -11.28 13.65 2.14
C ARG A 118 -11.85 14.02 0.76
N ALA A 119 -11.04 14.73 -0.05
CA ALA A 119 -11.40 15.08 -1.41
C ALA A 119 -11.62 13.85 -2.29
N LEU A 120 -10.76 12.83 -2.14
CA LEU A 120 -10.94 11.54 -2.81
C LEU A 120 -12.26 10.86 -2.41
N GLY A 121 -12.58 10.82 -1.11
CA GLY A 121 -13.83 10.28 -0.58
C GLY A 121 -15.06 11.00 -1.14
N ALA A 122 -15.04 12.33 -1.17
CA ALA A 122 -16.11 13.13 -1.76
C ALA A 122 -16.29 12.84 -3.26
N THR A 123 -15.19 12.73 -4.00
CA THR A 123 -15.20 12.42 -5.45
C THR A 123 -15.87 11.09 -5.75
N VAL A 124 -15.62 10.08 -4.91
CA VAL A 124 -16.22 8.75 -5.08
C VAL A 124 -17.60 8.62 -4.43
N GLY A 125 -18.15 9.69 -3.86
CA GLY A 125 -19.47 9.70 -3.23
C GLY A 125 -19.54 8.91 -1.92
N ALA A 126 -18.50 8.99 -1.09
CA ALA A 126 -18.52 8.51 0.28
C ALA A 126 -19.41 9.41 1.16
N PRO A 127 -20.16 8.86 2.13
CA PRO A 127 -20.92 9.67 3.08
C PRO A 127 -19.99 10.48 4.00
N GLU A 128 -20.50 11.55 4.61
CA GLU A 128 -19.70 12.52 5.39
C GLU A 128 -18.90 11.84 6.51
N GLU A 129 -19.49 10.86 7.20
CA GLU A 129 -18.81 10.14 8.27
C GLU A 129 -17.60 9.35 7.76
N ILE A 130 -17.64 8.86 6.52
CA ILE A 130 -16.49 8.17 5.90
C ILE A 130 -15.46 9.18 5.41
N GLN A 131 -15.91 10.32 4.89
CA GLN A 131 -15.02 11.42 4.51
C GLN A 131 -14.23 11.95 5.72
N ASP A 132 -14.85 12.03 6.89
CA ASP A 132 -14.19 12.47 8.12
C ASP A 132 -13.15 11.45 8.59
N GLU A 133 -13.44 10.15 8.52
CA GLU A 133 -12.43 9.11 8.82
C GLU A 133 -11.28 9.14 7.80
N MET A 134 -11.56 9.39 6.52
CA MET A 134 -10.54 9.59 5.50
C MET A 134 -9.67 10.83 5.78
N ALA A 135 -10.28 11.95 6.17
CA ALA A 135 -9.57 13.18 6.52
C ALA A 135 -8.59 12.98 7.69
N ARG A 136 -8.96 12.15 8.68
CA ARG A 136 -8.08 11.81 9.80
C ARG A 136 -6.84 11.02 9.39
N LEU A 137 -6.87 10.36 8.22
CA LEU A 137 -5.78 9.55 7.70
C LEU A 137 -4.90 10.29 6.70
N SER A 138 -5.37 11.39 6.10
CA SER A 138 -4.62 12.19 5.12
C SER A 138 -3.21 12.60 5.58
N PRO A 139 -2.97 13.01 6.85
CA PRO A 139 -1.65 13.49 7.28
C PRO A 139 -0.53 12.44 7.24
N PHE A 140 -0.86 11.15 7.12
CA PHE A 140 0.12 10.07 7.22
C PHE A 140 0.71 9.62 5.88
N HIS A 141 0.33 10.27 4.77
CA HIS A 141 1.07 10.10 3.54
C HIS A 141 2.54 10.54 3.76
N PRO A 142 3.56 9.75 3.39
CA PRO A 142 4.96 10.04 3.69
C PRO A 142 5.42 11.42 3.22
N GLU A 143 4.98 11.88 2.05
CA GLU A 143 5.33 13.21 1.53
C GLU A 143 4.84 14.34 2.43
N ALA A 144 3.64 14.21 3.01
CA ALA A 144 3.09 15.21 3.92
C ALA A 144 3.70 15.09 5.31
N PHE A 145 3.84 13.86 5.81
CA PHE A 145 4.30 13.59 7.17
C PHE A 145 5.78 13.98 7.37
N TYR A 146 6.63 13.65 6.41
CA TYR A 146 8.07 13.89 6.51
C TYR A 146 8.50 15.34 6.26
N VAL A 147 7.57 16.24 5.91
CA VAL A 147 7.84 17.68 5.87
C VAL A 147 8.26 18.18 7.25
N ASP A 148 7.57 17.73 8.30
CA ASP A 148 7.75 18.23 9.66
C ASP A 148 8.36 17.19 10.61
N THR A 149 8.44 15.91 10.20
CA THR A 149 8.94 14.82 11.04
C THR A 149 10.00 13.99 10.31
N PRO A 150 11.28 14.04 10.69
CA PRO A 150 12.30 13.18 10.08
C PRO A 150 11.98 11.68 10.24
N PRO A 151 12.36 10.82 9.28
CA PRO A 151 12.08 9.38 9.34
C PRO A 151 12.57 8.71 10.64
N GLU A 152 13.69 9.16 11.20
CA GLU A 152 14.27 8.63 12.43
C GLU A 152 13.42 8.90 13.68
N GLU A 153 12.56 9.91 13.63
CA GLU A 153 11.71 10.34 14.73
C GLU A 153 10.25 9.88 14.58
N ALA A 154 9.87 9.38 13.40
CA ALA A 154 8.49 9.11 13.02
C ALA A 154 7.73 8.19 13.98
N ASP A 155 8.35 7.08 14.41
CA ASP A 155 7.75 6.14 15.37
C ASP A 155 7.70 6.69 16.81
N GLY A 156 8.46 7.75 17.11
CA GLY A 156 8.45 8.44 18.39
C GLY A 156 7.32 9.46 18.55
N VAL A 157 6.77 9.96 17.43
CA VAL A 157 5.71 10.98 17.41
C VAL A 157 4.32 10.37 17.57
N ILE A 158 4.13 9.12 17.13
CA ILE A 158 2.85 8.42 17.16
C ILE A 158 2.89 7.35 18.25
N SER A 159 1.96 7.42 19.20
CA SER A 159 1.79 6.36 20.21
C SER A 159 0.98 5.17 19.68
N ALA A 160 1.14 4.01 20.32
CA ALA A 160 0.31 2.82 20.05
C ALA A 160 -1.19 3.12 20.16
N TYR A 161 -1.61 3.92 21.15
CA TYR A 161 -3.01 4.32 21.32
C TYR A 161 -3.55 5.14 20.15
N GLN A 162 -2.74 6.08 19.63
CA GLN A 162 -3.10 6.84 18.45
C GLN A 162 -3.17 5.93 17.21
N ALA A 163 -2.17 5.09 16.98
CA ALA A 163 -2.13 4.13 15.88
C ALA A 163 -3.35 3.18 15.89
N GLU A 164 -3.75 2.66 17.05
CA GLU A 164 -4.98 1.87 17.20
C GLU A 164 -6.24 2.64 16.81
N SER A 165 -6.28 3.95 17.07
CA SER A 165 -7.41 4.79 16.67
C SER A 165 -7.49 4.93 15.15
N TYR A 166 -6.35 5.06 14.46
CA TYR A 166 -6.29 5.15 13.00
C TYR A 166 -6.60 3.82 12.31
N ILE A 167 -6.21 2.70 12.92
CA ILE A 167 -6.64 1.36 12.49
C ILE A 167 -8.17 1.25 12.47
N LYS A 168 -8.86 1.82 13.47
CA LYS A 168 -10.33 1.83 13.51
C LYS A 168 -10.91 2.67 12.37
N SER A 169 -10.34 3.84 12.10
CA SER A 169 -10.70 4.70 10.97
C SER A 169 -10.53 3.97 9.62
N ALA A 170 -9.35 3.39 9.36
CA ALA A 170 -9.08 2.66 8.12
C ALA A 170 -10.02 1.46 7.94
N ARG A 171 -10.29 0.72 9.02
CA ARG A 171 -11.24 -0.41 8.99
C ARG A 171 -12.66 0.04 8.67
N GLN A 172 -13.08 1.22 9.12
CA GLN A 172 -14.39 1.78 8.80
C GLN A 172 -14.51 2.13 7.32
N VAL A 173 -13.49 2.79 6.75
CA VAL A 173 -13.41 3.09 5.31
C VAL A 173 -13.42 1.79 4.48
N LEU A 174 -12.58 0.82 4.85
CA LEU A 174 -12.50 -0.46 4.14
C LEU A 174 -13.83 -1.22 4.20
N ARG A 175 -14.53 -1.24 5.35
CA ARG A 175 -15.84 -1.88 5.48
C ARG A 175 -16.91 -1.21 4.62
N TRP A 176 -16.89 0.13 4.55
CA TRP A 176 -17.78 0.87 3.67
C TRP A 176 -17.55 0.48 2.19
N ALA A 177 -16.28 0.50 1.74
CA ALA A 177 -15.93 0.12 0.38
C ALA A 177 -16.32 -1.34 0.08
N ARG A 178 -16.15 -2.25 1.04
CA ARG A 178 -16.56 -3.66 0.92
C ARG A 178 -18.03 -3.80 0.56
N GLY A 179 -18.90 -3.04 1.23
CA GLY A 179 -20.35 -3.08 1.00
C GLY A 179 -20.76 -2.66 -0.40
N ILE A 180 -19.88 -1.95 -1.11
CA ILE A 180 -20.10 -1.49 -2.49
C ILE A 180 -19.40 -2.44 -3.48
N VAL A 181 -18.13 -2.79 -3.23
CA VAL A 181 -17.30 -3.56 -4.16
C VAL A 181 -17.67 -5.04 -4.17
N LEU A 182 -18.01 -5.60 -3.01
CA LEU A 182 -18.32 -7.04 -2.84
C LEU A 182 -19.78 -7.31 -2.49
N GLY A 183 -20.60 -6.27 -2.37
CA GLY A 183 -22.04 -6.37 -2.10
C GLY A 183 -22.84 -6.03 -3.36
N PRO A 184 -23.01 -6.96 -4.31
CA PRO A 184 -24.01 -6.82 -5.35
C PRO A 184 -25.44 -6.87 -4.76
#